data_AF-A0A6P6CTQ3-F1
#
_entry.id   AF-A0A6P6CTQ3-F1
#
_cell.length_a   1.000
_cell.length_b   1.000
_cell.length_c   1.000
_cell.angle_alpha   90.00
_cell.angle_beta   90.00
_cell.angle_gamma   90.00
#
_symmetry.space_group_name_H-M   'P 1'
#
loop_
_entity.id
_entity.type
_entity.pdbx_description
1 polymer ?
#
loop_
_entity_poly.entity_id
_entity_poly.type
_entity_poly.pdbx_seq_one_letter_code
_entity_poly.pdbx_strand_id
1 'polypeptide(L)'
;MHAALAGPLLAALLATARARPQPLDGGQCRPPGSQRDLNSFLWTIRRDPPAYLFGTIHVPYTRVWDFIPDNSKAAFQASARVYFELDLTDPYTISALASCQLLPHGENLQDVLPRELYWRLKRHLDYVKLMMPSWMTPAQRGKGLYADYLFNAIAGNWERKRPVWVMLMVNSLTETDVRSRGVPVLDLYLAQQAEKMKKSTGAVERVEEQCHPLNGLNFSQVLFALNQTLLQHESVRAGSLQAPYTTEDLIKHYNCGDLNAVIFNHDTSQLPNFINTTLPPHEQVTAQEIDSYFRQELIYKRNERMGKRVMALLQENEDKICFFAFGAGDSGRRARALESGCLGVQHGTATTS
;
A
#
# COMPACT_ATOMS: atom_id res chain seq x y z
N MET A 1 10.47 -18.53 4.01
CA MET A 1 9.25 -18.33 4.82
C MET A 1 9.26 -17.07 5.68
N HIS A 2 10.43 -16.50 6.05
CA HIS A 2 10.49 -15.26 6.86
C HIS A 2 10.16 -13.97 6.06
N ALA A 3 10.43 -13.93 4.74
CA ALA A 3 10.07 -12.79 3.89
C ALA A 3 8.55 -12.55 3.76
N ALA A 4 7.72 -13.59 3.93
CA ALA A 4 6.25 -13.48 3.84
C ALA A 4 5.61 -12.86 5.11
N LEU A 5 6.40 -12.64 6.15
CA LEU A 5 5.95 -12.18 7.46
C LEU A 5 6.66 -10.91 7.94
N ALA A 6 7.85 -10.61 7.41
CA ALA A 6 8.68 -9.46 7.79
C ALA A 6 8.52 -8.21 6.90
N GLY A 7 7.52 -8.16 6.01
CA GLY A 7 7.28 -7.01 5.15
C GLY A 7 5.96 -6.23 5.35
N PRO A 8 5.49 -5.84 6.55
CA PRO A 8 4.15 -5.26 6.65
C PRO A 8 4.07 -3.77 7.03
N LEU A 9 5.15 -2.97 6.95
CA LEU A 9 5.08 -1.61 7.53
C LEU A 9 5.25 -0.43 6.57
N LEU A 10 5.71 -0.61 5.32
CA LEU A 10 5.92 0.52 4.38
C LEU A 10 5.00 0.62 3.15
N ALA A 11 4.06 -0.31 2.94
CA ALA A 11 3.26 -0.32 1.71
C ALA A 11 1.74 -0.50 1.95
N ALA A 12 1.26 -0.28 3.17
CA ALA A 12 -0.16 -0.41 3.53
C ALA A 12 -0.73 0.95 3.94
N LEU A 13 -1.10 1.75 2.95
CA LEU A 13 -1.69 3.08 3.18
C LEU A 13 -2.74 3.37 2.11
N LEU A 14 -3.91 2.75 2.22
CA LEU A 14 -5.09 3.08 1.42
C LEU A 14 -6.34 2.91 2.28
N ALA A 15 -6.82 4.01 2.88
CA ALA A 15 -8.22 4.27 3.27
C ALA A 15 -8.24 5.57 4.11
N THR A 16 -8.91 6.65 3.72
CA THR A 16 -10.33 6.94 4.07
C THR A 16 -10.69 8.39 3.71
N ALA A 17 -11.99 8.78 3.82
CA ALA A 17 -12.79 10.05 3.80
C ALA A 17 -12.86 10.95 2.53
N ARG A 18 -13.93 11.70 2.22
CA ARG A 18 -15.07 12.29 2.97
C ARG A 18 -16.40 11.84 2.33
N ALA A 19 -17.38 11.40 3.14
CA ALA A 19 -18.73 11.10 2.65
C ALA A 19 -19.53 12.41 2.48
N ARG A 20 -19.93 12.72 1.24
CA ARG A 20 -21.23 13.39 1.03
C ARG A 20 -22.33 12.38 1.34
N PRO A 21 -23.55 12.80 1.71
CA PRO A 21 -24.66 11.85 1.83
C PRO A 21 -24.86 11.23 0.45
N GLN A 22 -24.40 9.99 0.27
CA GLN A 22 -24.71 9.21 -0.91
C GLN A 22 -26.06 8.53 -0.68
N PRO A 23 -26.86 8.36 -1.75
CA PRO A 23 -28.14 7.67 -1.67
C PRO A 23 -27.95 6.25 -1.13
N LEU A 24 -29.02 5.66 -0.61
CA LEU A 24 -29.13 4.30 -0.05
C LEU A 24 -28.82 3.15 -1.05
N ASP A 25 -28.07 3.42 -2.12
CA ASP A 25 -27.66 2.44 -3.11
C ASP A 25 -26.12 2.51 -3.24
N GLY A 26 -25.45 1.81 -2.32
CA GLY A 26 -23.99 1.70 -2.32
C GLY A 26 -23.50 1.07 -3.62
N GLY A 27 -23.03 1.91 -4.55
CA GLY A 27 -22.67 1.59 -5.93
C GLY A 27 -22.12 0.17 -6.10
N GLN A 28 -22.98 -0.74 -6.55
CA GLN A 28 -22.58 -2.06 -7.00
C GLN A 28 -21.98 -1.90 -8.40
N CYS A 29 -20.67 -1.67 -8.51
CA CYS A 29 -19.98 -2.01 -9.74
C CYS A 29 -20.06 -3.54 -9.89
N ARG A 30 -20.63 -4.02 -11.00
CA ARG A 30 -20.62 -5.45 -11.33
C ARG A 30 -19.25 -5.77 -11.92
N PRO A 31 -18.56 -6.83 -11.45
CA PRO A 31 -17.36 -7.29 -12.09
C PRO A 31 -17.65 -7.54 -13.58
N PRO A 32 -16.78 -7.10 -14.50
CA PRO A 32 -17.08 -7.20 -15.92
C PRO A 32 -17.26 -8.67 -16.33
N GLY A 33 -18.28 -8.95 -17.15
CA GLY A 33 -18.66 -10.32 -17.53
C GLY A 33 -17.70 -10.97 -18.53
N SER A 34 -16.75 -10.22 -19.09
CA SER A 34 -15.80 -10.70 -20.08
C SER A 34 -14.42 -10.02 -19.96
N GLN A 35 -13.38 -10.68 -20.44
CA GLN A 35 -12.00 -10.15 -20.48
C GLN A 35 -11.88 -8.80 -21.21
N ARG A 36 -12.76 -8.54 -22.19
CA ARG A 36 -12.72 -7.33 -23.03
C ARG A 36 -13.18 -6.08 -22.29
N ASP A 37 -13.93 -6.27 -21.21
CA ASP A 37 -14.53 -5.19 -20.42
C ASP A 37 -13.68 -4.83 -19.19
N LEU A 38 -12.59 -5.55 -18.94
CA LEU A 38 -11.66 -5.29 -17.83
C LEU A 38 -10.73 -4.12 -18.17
N ASN A 39 -10.62 -3.16 -17.25
CA ASN A 39 -9.53 -2.20 -17.27
C ASN A 39 -8.26 -2.90 -16.81
N SER A 40 -7.22 -2.83 -17.64
CA SER A 40 -5.99 -3.58 -17.43
C SER A 40 -5.02 -2.96 -16.44
N PHE A 41 -5.25 -1.70 -16.04
CA PHE A 41 -4.26 -0.86 -15.36
C PHE A 41 -2.86 -0.97 -16.00
N LEU A 42 -2.84 -1.18 -17.32
CA LEU A 42 -1.64 -1.34 -18.11
C LEU A 42 -1.53 -0.15 -19.08
N TRP A 43 -0.40 0.54 -19.00
CA TRP A 43 -0.04 1.60 -19.93
C TRP A 43 1.15 1.13 -20.76
N THR A 44 1.06 1.29 -22.08
CA THR A 44 2.15 0.97 -22.99
C THR A 44 2.91 2.24 -23.33
N ILE A 45 4.20 2.25 -23.02
CA ILE A 45 5.15 3.27 -23.47
C ILE A 45 5.61 2.89 -24.87
N ARG A 46 5.30 3.72 -25.88
CA ARG A 46 5.63 3.42 -27.27
C ARG A 46 7.12 3.60 -27.52
N ARG A 47 7.78 2.49 -27.81
CA ARG A 47 9.16 2.31 -28.28
C ARG A 47 9.28 0.92 -28.89
N ASP A 48 10.36 0.64 -29.59
CA ASP A 48 10.64 -0.69 -30.14
C ASP A 48 11.93 -1.25 -29.52
N PRO A 49 11.85 -2.36 -28.75
CA PRO A 49 10.64 -3.05 -28.29
C PRO A 49 9.89 -2.29 -27.16
N PRO A 50 8.59 -2.56 -26.93
CA PRO A 50 7.73 -1.75 -26.04
C PRO A 50 8.13 -1.84 -24.57
N ALA A 51 7.65 -0.88 -23.77
CA ALA A 51 7.70 -0.98 -22.32
C ALA A 51 6.31 -0.78 -21.70
N TYR A 52 6.08 -1.35 -20.52
CA TYR A 52 4.78 -1.40 -19.87
C TYR A 52 4.85 -0.86 -18.46
N LEU A 53 3.90 0.00 -18.07
CA LEU A 53 3.63 0.36 -16.68
C LEU A 53 2.36 -0.37 -16.26
N PHE A 54 2.42 -1.12 -15.16
CA PHE A 54 1.29 -1.85 -14.61
C PHE A 54 0.97 -1.33 -13.21
N GLY A 55 -0.30 -1.01 -12.97
CA GLY A 55 -0.83 -0.52 -11.71
C GLY A 55 -1.18 -1.65 -10.76
N THR A 56 -0.38 -1.86 -9.73
CA THR A 56 -0.61 -2.82 -8.65
C THR A 56 -1.38 -2.19 -7.47
N ILE A 57 -1.95 -3.02 -6.61
CA ILE A 57 -2.41 -2.62 -5.28
C ILE A 57 -1.87 -3.62 -4.24
N HIS A 58 -1.54 -3.11 -3.05
CA HIS A 58 -0.89 -3.89 -1.99
C HIS A 58 -1.89 -4.77 -1.22
N VAL A 59 -2.43 -5.77 -1.91
CA VAL A 59 -3.39 -6.73 -1.36
C VAL A 59 -2.98 -8.15 -1.77
N PRO A 60 -3.46 -9.20 -1.07
CA PRO A 60 -3.13 -10.57 -1.44
C PRO A 60 -3.43 -10.86 -2.91
N TYR A 61 -2.47 -11.42 -3.64
CA TYR A 61 -2.60 -11.61 -5.10
C TYR A 61 -3.84 -12.45 -5.45
N THR A 62 -4.22 -13.42 -4.60
CA THR A 62 -5.39 -14.29 -4.80
C THR A 62 -6.73 -13.54 -4.80
N ARG A 63 -6.77 -12.29 -4.32
CA ARG A 63 -7.98 -11.46 -4.28
C ARG A 63 -8.20 -10.68 -5.58
N VAL A 64 -7.17 -10.59 -6.43
CA VAL A 64 -7.16 -9.72 -7.62
C VAL A 64 -6.69 -10.42 -8.90
N TRP A 65 -5.93 -11.53 -8.78
CA TRP A 65 -5.27 -12.18 -9.92
C TRP A 65 -6.23 -12.63 -11.03
N ASP A 66 -7.41 -13.11 -10.67
CA ASP A 66 -8.43 -13.56 -11.62
C ASP A 66 -9.09 -12.37 -12.36
N PHE A 67 -8.99 -11.16 -11.80
CA PHE A 67 -9.51 -9.92 -12.38
C PHE A 67 -8.45 -9.13 -13.15
N ILE A 68 -7.18 -9.56 -13.14
CA ILE A 68 -6.13 -8.99 -13.98
C ILE A 68 -6.27 -9.57 -15.39
N PRO A 69 -6.54 -8.75 -16.43
CA PRO A 69 -6.77 -9.25 -17.78
C PRO A 69 -5.52 -9.84 -18.45
N ASP A 70 -5.77 -10.68 -19.47
CA ASP A 70 -4.74 -11.47 -20.15
C ASP A 70 -3.69 -10.60 -20.85
N ASN A 71 -4.03 -9.39 -21.29
CA ASN A 71 -3.06 -8.47 -21.90
C ASN A 71 -1.97 -8.03 -20.89
N SER A 72 -2.32 -7.78 -19.63
CA SER A 72 -1.35 -7.48 -18.57
C SER A 72 -0.46 -8.67 -18.24
N LYS A 73 -1.05 -9.88 -18.20
CA LYS A 73 -0.31 -11.13 -18.00
C LYS A 73 0.65 -11.41 -19.16
N ALA A 74 0.21 -11.20 -20.40
CA ALA A 74 1.03 -11.35 -21.60
C ALA A 74 2.18 -10.33 -21.65
N ALA A 75 1.92 -9.07 -21.31
CA ALA A 75 2.96 -8.03 -21.21
C ALA A 75 4.04 -8.43 -20.18
N PHE A 76 3.63 -8.94 -19.01
CA PHE A 76 4.56 -9.44 -18.00
C PHE A 76 5.36 -10.64 -18.51
N GLN A 77 4.71 -11.59 -19.18
CA GLN A 77 5.35 -12.77 -19.76
C GLN A 77 6.38 -12.42 -20.84
N ALA A 78 6.07 -11.47 -21.73
CA ALA A 78 6.96 -11.04 -22.81
C ALA A 78 8.18 -10.23 -22.32
N SER A 79 8.09 -9.59 -21.15
CA SER A 79 9.11 -8.68 -20.65
C SER A 79 10.34 -9.42 -20.11
N ALA A 80 11.53 -9.05 -20.56
CA ALA A 80 12.79 -9.62 -20.06
C ALA A 80 13.29 -8.90 -18.80
N ARG A 81 12.99 -7.60 -18.69
CA ARG A 81 13.30 -6.76 -17.53
C ARG A 81 12.02 -6.43 -16.77
N VAL A 82 12.03 -6.65 -15.46
CA VAL A 82 10.89 -6.33 -14.58
C VAL A 82 11.37 -5.46 -13.43
N TYR A 83 10.70 -4.33 -13.22
CA TYR A 83 11.05 -3.37 -12.19
C TYR A 83 9.90 -3.18 -11.22
N PHE A 84 10.24 -3.15 -9.93
CA PHE A 84 9.32 -2.90 -8.83
C PHE A 84 9.68 -1.59 -8.13
N GLU A 85 8.83 -1.14 -7.21
CA GLU A 85 9.10 0.01 -6.35
C GLU A 85 10.34 -0.25 -5.48
N LEU A 86 10.35 -1.37 -4.77
CA LEU A 86 11.48 -1.88 -3.98
C LEU A 86 11.75 -3.34 -4.31
N ASP A 87 12.99 -3.78 -4.05
CA ASP A 87 13.36 -5.19 -4.14
C ASP A 87 12.99 -5.91 -2.83
N LEU A 88 11.77 -6.43 -2.77
CA LEU A 88 11.29 -7.17 -1.59
C LEU A 88 11.79 -8.61 -1.52
N THR A 89 12.59 -9.07 -2.50
CA THR A 89 13.23 -10.40 -2.44
C THR A 89 14.65 -10.32 -1.89
N ASP A 90 15.28 -9.14 -1.94
CA ASP A 90 16.56 -8.85 -1.28
C ASP A 90 16.44 -8.73 0.26
N PRO A 91 17.13 -9.61 1.03
CA PRO A 91 17.17 -9.53 2.49
C PRO A 91 17.71 -8.21 3.03
N TYR A 92 18.62 -7.53 2.32
CA TYR A 92 19.15 -6.24 2.74
C TYR A 92 18.05 -5.17 2.75
N THR A 93 17.25 -5.10 1.68
CA THR A 93 16.08 -4.20 1.60
C THR A 93 15.13 -4.43 2.78
N ILE A 94 14.77 -5.68 3.08
CA ILE A 94 13.90 -6.01 4.21
C ILE A 94 14.52 -5.57 5.56
N SER A 95 15.80 -5.83 5.77
CA SER A 95 16.51 -5.44 6.99
C SER A 95 16.60 -3.92 7.15
N ALA A 96 16.87 -3.19 6.07
CA ALA A 96 16.95 -1.74 6.08
C ALA A 96 15.58 -1.10 6.36
N LEU A 97 14.50 -1.61 5.77
CA LEU A 97 13.13 -1.20 6.06
C LEU A 97 12.78 -1.45 7.53
N ALA A 98 13.16 -2.60 8.09
CA ALA A 98 12.92 -2.90 9.50
C ALA A 98 13.70 -1.93 10.42
N SER A 99 14.94 -1.60 10.05
CA SER A 99 15.81 -0.72 10.83
C SER A 99 15.32 0.72 10.87
N CYS A 100 14.84 1.26 9.74
CA CYS A 100 14.38 2.65 9.67
C CYS A 100 13.07 2.90 10.45
N GLN A 101 12.37 1.83 10.85
CA GLN A 101 11.16 1.90 11.68
C GLN A 101 11.47 2.18 13.15
N LEU A 102 12.70 1.95 13.59
CA LEU A 102 13.07 1.98 15.00
C LEU A 102 13.30 3.42 15.49
N LEU A 103 12.98 3.64 16.77
CA LEU A 103 13.39 4.83 17.49
C LEU A 103 14.92 4.94 17.50
N PRO A 104 15.48 6.16 17.36
CA PRO A 104 16.92 6.37 17.41
C PRO A 104 17.46 6.06 18.82
N HIS A 105 18.78 5.91 18.93
CA HIS A 105 19.51 5.76 20.20
C HIS A 105 19.04 4.64 21.14
N GLY A 106 18.21 3.72 20.67
CA GLY A 106 17.72 2.62 21.48
C GLY A 106 16.51 2.96 22.35
N GLU A 107 15.91 4.14 22.19
CA GLU A 107 14.76 4.60 22.97
C GLU A 107 13.54 3.68 22.85
N ASN A 108 12.61 3.86 23.79
CA ASN A 108 11.34 3.14 23.84
C ASN A 108 10.16 4.12 23.67
N LEU A 109 9.02 3.62 23.17
CA LEU A 109 7.81 4.39 23.00
C LEU A 109 7.29 5.01 24.30
N GLN A 110 7.49 4.35 25.44
CA GLN A 110 7.09 4.90 26.74
C GLN A 110 7.86 6.19 27.10
N ASP A 111 9.05 6.39 26.53
CA ASP A 111 9.92 7.54 26.80
C ASP A 111 9.50 8.77 25.99
N VAL A 112 8.89 8.54 24.82
CA VAL A 112 8.50 9.61 23.88
C VAL A 112 6.99 9.91 23.92
N LEU A 113 6.13 8.91 24.17
CA LEU A 113 4.69 9.11 24.17
C LEU A 113 4.16 9.66 25.50
N PRO A 114 3.11 10.52 25.47
CA PRO A 114 2.34 10.83 26.67
C PRO A 114 1.84 9.55 27.34
N ARG A 115 1.93 9.49 28.67
CA ARG A 115 1.60 8.30 29.48
C ARG A 115 0.23 7.70 29.11
N GLU A 116 -0.80 8.54 28.99
CA GLU A 116 -2.15 8.09 28.65
C GLU A 116 -2.20 7.42 27.26
N LEU A 117 -1.56 8.03 26.26
CA LEU A 117 -1.55 7.54 24.88
C LEU A 117 -0.81 6.19 24.79
N TYR A 118 0.32 6.04 25.48
CA TYR A 118 1.04 4.77 25.57
C TYR A 118 0.16 3.66 26.18
N TRP A 119 -0.55 3.93 27.28
CA TRP A 119 -1.43 2.93 27.90
C TRP A 119 -2.64 2.58 27.03
N ARG A 120 -3.22 3.55 26.31
CA ARG A 120 -4.31 3.30 25.36
C ARG A 120 -3.84 2.41 24.21
N LEU A 121 -2.68 2.72 23.63
CA LEU A 121 -2.03 1.89 22.62
C LEU A 121 -1.79 0.46 23.12
N LYS A 122 -1.15 0.32 24.30
CA LYS A 122 -0.88 -0.99 24.89
C LYS A 122 -2.17 -1.80 25.08
N ARG A 123 -3.22 -1.20 25.64
CA ARG A 123 -4.52 -1.85 25.82
C ARG A 123 -5.14 -2.28 24.50
N HIS A 124 -5.00 -1.47 23.45
CA HIS A 124 -5.47 -1.82 22.12
C HIS A 124 -4.71 -3.04 21.55
N LEU A 125 -3.38 -3.07 21.69
CA LEU A 125 -2.57 -4.21 21.24
C LEU A 125 -2.84 -5.49 22.06
N ASP A 126 -3.09 -5.37 23.36
CA ASP A 126 -3.51 -6.49 24.21
C ASP A 126 -4.86 -7.07 23.74
N TYR A 127 -5.81 -6.20 23.37
CA TYR A 127 -7.08 -6.62 22.74
C TYR A 127 -6.85 -7.34 21.40
N VAL A 128 -6.03 -6.78 20.51
CA VAL A 128 -5.70 -7.41 19.21
C VAL A 128 -5.10 -8.80 19.42
N LYS A 129 -4.16 -8.93 20.37
CA LYS A 129 -3.53 -10.21 20.70
C LYS A 129 -4.57 -11.24 21.18
N LEU A 130 -5.52 -10.82 22.02
CA LEU A 130 -6.62 -11.68 22.49
C LEU A 130 -7.54 -12.11 21.34
N MET A 131 -7.82 -11.22 20.38
CA MET A 131 -8.73 -11.52 19.27
C MET A 131 -8.08 -12.32 18.14
N MET A 132 -6.75 -12.27 18.01
CA MET A 132 -5.98 -12.91 16.95
C MET A 132 -6.38 -14.37 16.67
N PRO A 133 -6.57 -15.26 17.68
CA PRO A 133 -7.01 -16.63 17.41
C PRO A 133 -8.36 -16.71 16.70
N SER A 134 -9.31 -15.82 17.00
CA SER A 134 -10.64 -15.81 16.39
C SER A 134 -10.64 -15.27 14.95
N TRP A 135 -9.72 -14.37 14.64
CA TRP A 135 -9.56 -13.77 13.30
C TRP A 135 -8.79 -14.69 12.33
N MET A 136 -7.98 -15.63 12.84
CA MET A 136 -7.25 -16.56 11.99
C MET A 136 -8.15 -17.58 11.30
N THR A 137 -7.82 -17.88 10.04
CA THR A 137 -8.50 -18.90 9.24
C THR A 137 -7.96 -20.30 9.52
N PRO A 138 -8.76 -21.37 9.29
CA PRO A 138 -8.27 -22.74 9.36
C PRO A 138 -7.07 -23.02 8.43
N ALA A 139 -7.06 -22.41 7.24
CA ALA A 139 -5.97 -22.56 6.27
C ALA A 139 -4.64 -21.99 6.78
N GLN A 140 -4.66 -20.86 7.51
CA GLN A 140 -3.46 -20.32 8.14
C GLN A 140 -2.92 -21.26 9.22
N ARG A 141 -3.80 -21.83 10.06
CA ARG A 141 -3.41 -22.81 11.08
C ARG A 141 -2.83 -24.09 10.46
N GLY A 142 -3.44 -24.58 9.37
CA GLY A 142 -2.95 -25.73 8.61
C GLY A 142 -1.57 -25.53 7.98
N LYS A 143 -1.13 -24.27 7.78
CA LYS A 143 0.22 -23.90 7.33
C LYS A 143 1.22 -23.70 8.48
N GLY A 144 0.84 -24.04 9.72
CA GLY A 144 1.69 -23.88 10.90
C GLY A 144 1.79 -22.45 11.43
N LEU A 145 0.88 -21.55 11.04
CA LEU A 145 0.78 -20.22 11.65
C LEU A 145 -0.04 -20.31 12.94
N TYR A 146 0.51 -19.78 14.03
CA TYR A 146 -0.17 -19.67 15.33
C TYR A 146 -0.37 -18.19 15.70
N ALA A 147 -1.36 -17.89 16.54
CA ALA A 147 -1.76 -16.52 16.87
C ALA A 147 -0.61 -15.69 17.45
N ASP A 148 0.14 -16.22 18.42
CA ASP A 148 1.29 -15.52 19.01
C ASP A 148 2.42 -15.31 17.99
N TYR A 149 2.66 -16.29 17.14
CA TYR A 149 3.67 -16.17 16.08
C TYR A 149 3.28 -15.08 15.09
N LEU A 150 2.02 -15.05 14.65
CA LEU A 150 1.53 -14.04 13.72
C LEU A 150 1.50 -12.65 14.35
N PHE A 151 1.07 -12.54 15.60
CA PHE A 151 1.14 -11.28 16.36
C PHE A 151 2.58 -10.78 16.46
N ASN A 152 3.52 -11.63 16.86
CA ASN A 152 4.92 -11.24 16.99
C ASN A 152 5.58 -10.91 15.63
N ALA A 153 5.14 -11.55 14.55
CA ALA A 153 5.61 -11.23 13.21
C ALA A 153 5.19 -9.82 12.75
N ILE A 154 3.98 -9.38 13.13
CA ILE A 154 3.45 -8.07 12.71
C ILE A 154 3.84 -6.97 13.71
N ALA A 155 3.62 -7.24 15.00
CA ALA A 155 3.68 -6.28 16.09
C ALA A 155 4.78 -6.56 17.12
N GLY A 156 5.67 -7.53 16.85
CA GLY A 156 6.83 -7.77 17.69
C GLY A 156 7.69 -6.52 17.83
N ASN A 157 8.21 -6.30 19.04
CA ASN A 157 9.06 -5.14 19.38
C ASN A 157 8.41 -3.78 19.02
N TRP A 158 7.07 -3.69 19.04
CA TRP A 158 6.37 -2.44 18.74
C TRP A 158 6.84 -1.28 19.62
N GLU A 159 7.21 -1.56 20.88
CA GLU A 159 7.76 -0.60 21.84
C GLU A 159 9.04 0.10 21.38
N ARG A 160 9.77 -0.48 20.42
CA ARG A 160 11.00 0.09 19.85
C ARG A 160 10.77 0.82 18.54
N LYS A 161 9.56 0.77 17.97
CA LYS A 161 9.23 1.43 16.71
C LYS A 161 8.90 2.91 16.95
N ARG A 162 9.14 3.79 15.97
CA ARG A 162 8.71 5.19 16.06
C ARG A 162 7.17 5.27 16.06
N PRO A 163 6.56 6.29 16.69
CA PRO A 163 5.11 6.35 16.82
C PRO A 163 4.34 6.33 15.48
N VAL A 164 4.89 6.91 14.41
CA VAL A 164 4.28 6.87 13.06
C VAL A 164 4.18 5.44 12.53
N TRP A 165 5.19 4.60 12.76
CA TRP A 165 5.16 3.19 12.35
C TRP A 165 4.18 2.38 13.18
N VAL A 166 4.03 2.72 14.46
CA VAL A 166 3.02 2.08 15.29
C VAL A 166 1.61 2.46 14.87
N MET A 167 1.39 3.71 14.47
CA MET A 167 0.12 4.13 13.87
C MET A 167 -0.21 3.29 12.63
N LEU A 168 0.74 3.12 11.70
CA LEU A 168 0.55 2.24 10.52
C LEU A 168 0.32 0.78 10.91
N MET A 169 1.08 0.30 11.89
CA MET A 169 0.94 -1.06 12.40
C MET A 169 -0.48 -1.32 12.92
N VAL A 170 -1.02 -0.42 13.74
CA VAL A 170 -2.39 -0.50 14.28
C VAL A 170 -3.43 -0.56 13.16
N ASN A 171 -3.26 0.25 12.10
CA ASN A 171 -4.15 0.20 10.94
C ASN A 171 -4.06 -1.10 10.13
N SER A 172 -3.02 -1.92 10.33
CA SER A 172 -2.82 -3.21 9.66
C SER A 172 -3.14 -4.43 10.54
N LEU A 173 -3.75 -4.20 11.71
CA LEU A 173 -4.07 -5.19 12.73
C LEU A 173 -5.60 -5.36 12.91
N THR A 174 -6.34 -5.33 11.80
CA THR A 174 -7.78 -5.61 11.79
C THR A 174 -8.06 -7.10 11.52
N GLU A 175 -9.31 -7.54 11.76
CA GLU A 175 -9.74 -8.90 11.43
C GLU A 175 -9.48 -9.23 9.95
N THR A 176 -9.86 -8.32 9.04
CA THR A 176 -9.69 -8.50 7.59
C THR A 176 -8.22 -8.64 7.22
N ASP A 177 -7.35 -7.79 7.77
CA ASP A 177 -5.92 -7.83 7.50
C ASP A 177 -5.31 -9.14 8.01
N VAL A 178 -5.65 -9.55 9.24
CA VAL A 178 -5.17 -10.79 9.86
C VAL A 178 -5.61 -12.01 9.05
N ARG A 179 -6.87 -12.09 8.61
CA ARG A 179 -7.37 -13.19 7.77
C ARG A 179 -6.58 -13.36 6.47
N SER A 180 -6.00 -12.28 5.96
CA SER A 180 -5.25 -12.25 4.71
C SER A 180 -3.77 -12.61 4.84
N ARG A 181 -3.22 -12.62 6.07
CA ARG A 181 -1.78 -12.86 6.31
C ARG A 181 -1.33 -14.25 5.86
N GLY A 182 -0.07 -14.34 5.41
CA GLY A 182 0.51 -15.58 4.88
C GLY A 182 0.21 -15.83 3.40
N VAL A 183 -0.46 -14.89 2.73
CA VAL A 183 -0.58 -14.83 1.27
C VAL A 183 0.27 -13.66 0.77
N PRO A 184 1.14 -13.85 -0.23
CA PRO A 184 1.91 -12.75 -0.82
C PRO A 184 1.00 -11.65 -1.39
N VAL A 185 1.38 -10.41 -1.19
CA VAL A 185 0.77 -9.28 -1.92
C VAL A 185 1.11 -9.34 -3.41
N LEU A 186 0.31 -8.68 -4.26
CA LEU A 186 0.49 -8.72 -5.72
C LEU A 186 1.91 -8.37 -6.17
N ASP A 187 2.53 -7.34 -5.60
CA ASP A 187 3.89 -6.90 -5.95
C ASP A 187 4.93 -7.99 -5.68
N LEU A 188 4.91 -8.56 -4.48
CA LEU A 188 5.80 -9.64 -4.08
C LEU A 188 5.54 -10.92 -4.88
N TYR A 189 4.27 -11.23 -5.18
CA TYR A 189 3.93 -12.34 -6.04
C TYR A 189 4.54 -12.18 -7.43
N LEU A 190 4.39 -11.02 -8.06
CA LEU A 190 4.99 -10.73 -9.37
C LEU A 190 6.51 -10.81 -9.33
N ALA A 191 7.16 -10.30 -8.29
CA ALA A 191 8.62 -10.42 -8.11
C ALA A 191 9.06 -11.89 -8.04
N GLN A 192 8.37 -12.71 -7.23
CA GLN A 192 8.63 -14.15 -7.13
C GLN A 192 8.38 -14.88 -8.45
N GLN A 193 7.37 -14.48 -9.24
CA GLN A 193 7.15 -15.07 -10.56
C GLN A 193 8.25 -14.66 -11.55
N ALA A 194 8.72 -13.41 -11.50
CA ALA A 194 9.81 -12.95 -12.34
C ALA A 194 11.11 -13.75 -12.07
N GLU A 195 11.44 -13.99 -10.80
CA GLU A 195 12.58 -14.83 -10.39
C GLU A 195 12.43 -16.29 -10.88
N LYS A 196 11.25 -16.90 -10.68
CA LYS A 196 10.96 -18.26 -11.17
C LYS A 196 11.11 -18.38 -12.68
N MET A 197 10.73 -17.33 -13.41
CA MET A 197 10.87 -17.23 -14.86
C MET A 197 12.27 -16.80 -15.31
N LYS A 198 13.22 -16.62 -14.38
CA LYS A 198 14.60 -16.16 -14.64
C LYS A 198 14.67 -14.82 -15.39
N LYS A 199 13.68 -13.96 -15.17
CA LYS A 199 13.70 -12.57 -15.65
C LYS A 199 14.69 -11.77 -14.82
N SER A 200 15.26 -10.71 -15.39
CA SER A 200 16.05 -9.78 -14.59
C SER A 200 15.12 -8.81 -13.88
N THR A 201 15.22 -8.76 -12.55
CA THR A 201 14.46 -7.88 -11.69
C THR A 201 15.29 -6.67 -11.25
N GLY A 202 14.63 -5.59 -10.83
CA GLY A 202 15.26 -4.43 -10.22
C GLY A 202 14.28 -3.56 -9.45
N ALA A 203 14.81 -2.60 -8.70
CA ALA A 203 14.03 -1.63 -7.93
C ALA A 203 14.23 -0.21 -8.47
N VAL A 204 13.17 0.58 -8.49
CA VAL A 204 13.22 1.98 -8.91
C VAL A 204 13.47 2.92 -7.74
N GLU A 205 13.07 2.55 -6.52
CA GLU A 205 13.24 3.36 -5.32
C GLU A 205 14.32 2.79 -4.39
N ARG A 206 14.73 3.61 -3.42
CA ARG A 206 15.60 3.20 -2.31
C ARG A 206 14.81 3.15 -1.03
N VAL A 207 15.31 2.38 -0.07
CA VAL A 207 14.67 2.21 1.25
C VAL A 207 14.50 3.55 1.97
N GLU A 208 15.51 4.42 1.90
CA GLU A 208 15.49 5.72 2.59
C GLU A 208 14.37 6.62 2.07
N GLU A 209 14.03 6.51 0.78
CA GLU A 209 12.98 7.30 0.13
C GLU A 209 11.58 6.91 0.59
N GLN A 210 11.44 5.71 1.12
CA GLN A 210 10.20 5.17 1.66
C GLN A 210 10.09 5.45 3.17
N CYS A 211 11.23 5.46 3.88
CA CYS A 211 11.27 5.77 5.31
C CYS A 211 11.19 7.27 5.62
N HIS A 212 11.84 8.12 4.82
CA HIS A 212 11.97 9.56 5.08
C HIS A 212 10.62 10.28 5.20
N PRO A 213 9.64 10.07 4.31
CA PRO A 213 8.32 10.71 4.43
C PRO A 213 7.64 10.39 5.77
N LEU A 214 7.78 9.16 6.27
CA LEU A 214 7.14 8.78 7.53
C LEU A 214 7.93 9.31 8.74
N ASN A 215 9.25 9.23 8.69
CA ASN A 215 10.12 9.69 9.77
C ASN A 215 10.30 11.21 9.84
N GLY A 216 9.92 11.94 8.79
CA GLY A 216 10.06 13.39 8.68
C GLY A 216 8.88 14.21 9.21
N LEU A 217 7.79 13.56 9.64
CA LEU A 217 6.67 14.24 10.30
C LEU A 217 7.10 14.90 11.61
N ASN A 218 6.49 16.04 11.93
CA ASN A 218 6.68 16.67 13.23
C ASN A 218 6.13 15.75 14.34
N PHE A 219 6.82 15.69 15.48
CA PHE A 219 6.38 14.90 16.61
C PHE A 219 4.93 15.20 17.05
N SER A 220 4.50 16.47 17.07
CA SER A 220 3.12 16.84 17.42
C SER A 220 2.09 16.26 16.43
N GLN A 221 2.41 16.29 15.14
CA GLN A 221 1.60 15.71 14.07
C GLN A 221 1.49 14.19 14.23
N VAL A 222 2.58 13.52 14.58
CA VAL A 222 2.58 12.07 14.82
C VAL A 222 1.74 11.71 16.05
N LEU A 223 1.84 12.47 17.14
CA LEU A 223 1.02 12.25 18.33
C LEU A 223 -0.47 12.42 18.03
N PHE A 224 -0.82 13.47 17.29
CA PHE A 224 -2.18 13.70 16.80
C PHE A 224 -2.68 12.50 15.98
N ALA A 225 -1.89 12.09 14.97
CA ALA A 225 -2.27 11.02 14.06
C ALA A 225 -2.45 9.66 14.77
N LEU A 226 -1.55 9.32 15.71
CA LEU A 226 -1.67 8.11 16.52
C LEU A 226 -2.88 8.16 17.45
N ASN A 227 -3.14 9.30 18.09
CA ASN A 227 -4.31 9.48 18.96
C ASN A 227 -5.62 9.28 18.20
N GLN A 228 -5.76 9.94 17.04
CA GLN A 228 -6.95 9.80 16.20
C GLN A 228 -7.11 8.38 15.65
N THR A 229 -6.01 7.72 15.28
CA THR A 229 -6.02 6.30 14.87
C THR A 229 -6.59 5.42 15.99
N LEU A 230 -6.10 5.57 17.22
CA LEU A 230 -6.62 4.78 18.35
C LEU A 230 -8.09 5.09 18.63
N LEU A 231 -8.50 6.35 18.60
CA LEU A 231 -9.91 6.76 18.76
C LEU A 231 -10.82 6.11 17.70
N GLN A 232 -10.36 6.04 16.45
CA GLN A 232 -11.10 5.42 15.36
C GLN A 232 -11.29 3.92 15.61
N HIS A 233 -10.20 3.20 15.94
CA HIS A 233 -10.25 1.76 16.23
C HIS A 233 -11.08 1.45 17.48
N GLU A 234 -11.00 2.29 18.51
CA GLU A 234 -11.83 2.20 19.71
C GLU A 234 -13.32 2.36 19.37
N SER A 235 -13.67 3.31 18.50
CA SER A 235 -15.04 3.56 18.05
C SER A 235 -15.60 2.43 17.20
N VAL A 236 -14.80 1.88 16.28
CA VAL A 236 -15.17 0.71 15.48
C VAL A 236 -15.46 -0.49 16.39
N ARG A 237 -14.59 -0.74 17.38
CA ARG A 237 -14.79 -1.82 18.36
C ARG A 237 -16.02 -1.60 19.24
N ALA A 238 -16.35 -0.36 19.58
CA ALA A 238 -17.57 -0.02 20.31
C ALA A 238 -18.84 -0.13 19.45
N GLY A 239 -18.71 -0.36 18.14
CA GLY A 239 -19.83 -0.37 17.19
C GLY A 239 -20.41 1.02 16.89
N SER A 240 -19.76 2.09 17.36
CA SER A 240 -20.22 3.48 17.19
C SER A 240 -19.79 4.09 15.86
N LEU A 241 -18.83 3.47 15.16
CA LEU A 241 -18.34 3.91 13.87
C LEU A 241 -18.23 2.73 12.92
N GLN A 242 -18.83 2.86 11.74
CA GLN A 242 -18.48 2.01 10.61
C GLN A 242 -17.29 2.63 9.87
N ALA A 243 -16.29 1.81 9.55
CA ALA A 243 -15.15 2.28 8.76
C ALA A 243 -15.68 2.77 7.40
N PRO A 244 -15.44 4.04 7.02
CA PRO A 244 -16.04 4.63 5.83
C PRO A 244 -15.50 4.03 4.52
N TYR A 245 -14.33 3.38 4.58
CA TYR A 245 -13.67 2.75 3.46
C TYR A 245 -12.72 1.66 3.97
N THR A 246 -12.69 0.51 3.31
CA THR A 246 -11.93 -0.68 3.73
C THR A 246 -11.05 -1.21 2.60
N THR A 247 -10.08 -2.06 2.95
CA THR A 247 -9.29 -2.83 1.96
C THR A 247 -10.19 -3.65 1.02
N GLU A 248 -11.37 -4.08 1.48
CA GLU A 248 -12.36 -4.79 0.66
C GLU A 248 -12.97 -3.88 -0.42
N ASP A 249 -13.23 -2.62 -0.09
CA ASP A 249 -13.70 -1.64 -1.07
C ASP A 249 -12.62 -1.38 -2.14
N LEU A 250 -11.34 -1.32 -1.74
CA LEU A 250 -10.22 -1.16 -2.68
C LEU A 250 -10.12 -2.35 -3.63
N ILE A 251 -10.17 -3.57 -3.10
CA ILE A 251 -10.16 -4.80 -3.91
C ILE A 251 -11.34 -4.80 -4.87
N LYS A 252 -12.54 -4.47 -4.39
CA LYS A 252 -13.75 -4.43 -5.21
C LYS A 252 -13.60 -3.45 -6.38
N HIS A 253 -13.17 -2.22 -6.10
CA HIS A 253 -13.00 -1.19 -7.12
C HIS A 253 -11.87 -1.51 -8.12
N TYR A 254 -10.75 -2.06 -7.65
CA TYR A 254 -9.69 -2.57 -8.52
C TYR A 254 -10.20 -3.66 -9.45
N ASN A 255 -10.92 -4.65 -8.91
CA ASN A 255 -11.49 -5.75 -9.69
C ASN A 255 -12.58 -5.29 -10.67
N CYS A 256 -13.27 -4.18 -10.38
CA CYS A 256 -14.21 -3.53 -11.30
C CYS A 256 -13.53 -2.69 -12.39
N GLY A 257 -12.20 -2.49 -12.34
CA GLY A 257 -11.48 -1.66 -13.29
C GLY A 257 -11.69 -0.15 -13.10
N ASP A 258 -12.28 0.27 -11.97
CA ASP A 258 -12.52 1.68 -11.65
C ASP A 258 -11.89 2.05 -10.31
N LEU A 259 -10.68 2.61 -10.41
CA LEU A 259 -10.00 3.22 -9.28
C LEU A 259 -10.29 4.73 -9.16
N ASN A 260 -11.04 5.37 -10.07
CA ASN A 260 -11.31 6.80 -9.95
C ASN A 260 -12.15 7.12 -8.72
N ALA A 261 -13.12 6.26 -8.41
CA ALA A 261 -13.93 6.34 -7.21
C ALA A 261 -13.11 6.24 -5.90
N VAL A 262 -11.88 5.71 -5.96
CA VAL A 262 -11.06 5.32 -4.80
C VAL A 262 -9.74 6.08 -4.67
N ILE A 263 -9.06 6.29 -5.79
CA ILE A 263 -7.68 6.76 -5.88
C ILE A 263 -7.61 8.22 -6.34
N PHE A 264 -8.59 8.67 -7.13
CA PHE A 264 -8.59 10.04 -7.68
C PHE A 264 -9.57 10.97 -6.97
N ASN A 265 -10.63 10.43 -6.35
CA ASN A 265 -11.57 11.19 -5.52
C ASN A 265 -11.18 11.27 -4.03
N HIS A 266 -10.17 10.51 -3.61
CA HIS A 266 -9.57 10.62 -2.28
C HIS A 266 -8.20 11.25 -2.47
N ASP A 267 -8.00 12.43 -1.87
CA ASP A 267 -6.70 13.07 -1.83
C ASP A 267 -5.71 12.06 -1.28
N THR A 268 -4.73 11.76 -2.11
CA THR A 268 -3.91 10.55 -2.10
C THR A 268 -2.90 10.47 -0.95
N SER A 269 -3.11 11.25 0.13
CA SER A 269 -2.44 10.96 1.38
C SER A 269 -3.14 9.74 2.00
N GLN A 270 -2.62 8.60 1.60
CA GLN A 270 -2.27 7.40 2.36
C GLN A 270 -2.65 7.32 3.87
N LEU A 271 -2.86 8.41 4.59
CA LEU A 271 -3.20 8.44 6.01
C LEU A 271 -4.69 8.22 6.32
N PRO A 272 -5.03 7.92 7.59
CA PRO A 272 -6.40 8.00 8.06
C PRO A 272 -6.92 9.41 7.80
N ASN A 273 -7.99 9.55 7.04
CA ASN A 273 -8.66 10.84 7.00
C ASN A 273 -9.32 11.06 8.34
N PHE A 274 -8.72 11.95 9.11
CA PHE A 274 -9.16 12.39 10.42
C PHE A 274 -10.53 13.13 10.40
N ILE A 275 -11.14 13.29 9.23
CA ILE A 275 -12.26 14.21 8.94
C ILE A 275 -13.64 13.59 9.29
N ASN A 276 -13.72 12.33 9.72
CA ASN A 276 -15.00 11.72 10.10
C ASN A 276 -15.46 12.06 11.53
N THR A 277 -14.59 12.64 12.35
CA THR A 277 -14.95 13.27 13.63
C THR A 277 -15.10 14.77 13.40
N THR A 278 -16.05 15.43 14.08
CA THR A 278 -16.17 16.90 14.11
C THR A 278 -14.98 17.47 14.87
N LEU A 279 -13.79 17.41 14.27
CA LEU A 279 -12.54 17.84 14.86
C LEU A 279 -12.66 19.33 15.22
N PRO A 280 -12.15 19.76 16.39
CA PRO A 280 -11.94 21.17 16.67
C PRO A 280 -11.13 21.86 15.55
N PRO A 281 -11.29 23.17 15.34
CA PRO A 281 -10.62 23.87 14.24
C PRO A 281 -9.10 23.67 14.19
N HIS A 282 -8.42 23.63 15.34
CA HIS A 282 -6.97 23.42 15.40
C HIS A 282 -6.56 22.01 14.93
N GLU A 283 -7.34 20.98 15.26
CA GLU A 283 -7.10 19.61 14.83
C GLU A 283 -7.37 19.43 13.32
N GLN A 284 -8.33 20.18 12.76
CA GLN A 284 -8.56 20.21 11.31
C GLN A 284 -7.35 20.77 10.55
N VAL A 285 -6.74 21.84 11.07
CA VAL A 285 -5.53 22.42 10.48
C VAL A 285 -4.38 21.41 10.53
N THR A 286 -4.14 20.76 11.68
CA THR A 286 -3.10 19.74 11.78
C THR A 286 -3.34 18.57 10.82
N ALA A 287 -4.59 18.10 10.69
CA ALA A 287 -4.94 17.07 9.71
C ALA A 287 -4.64 17.49 8.25
N GLN A 288 -4.95 18.73 7.90
CA GLN A 288 -4.68 19.29 6.56
C GLN A 288 -3.18 19.46 6.27
N GLU A 289 -2.40 19.91 7.26
CA GLU A 289 -0.95 20.03 7.13
C GLU A 289 -0.29 18.68 6.90
N ILE A 290 -0.74 17.67 7.65
CA ILE A 290 -0.29 16.30 7.52
C ILE A 290 -0.63 15.74 6.13
N ASP A 291 -1.87 15.91 5.66
CA ASP A 291 -2.30 15.51 4.32
C ASP A 291 -1.43 16.16 3.23
N SER A 292 -1.27 17.49 3.32
CA SER A 292 -0.46 18.27 2.38
C SER A 292 1.00 17.80 2.32
N TYR A 293 1.60 17.53 3.48
CA TYR A 293 2.95 17.01 3.59
C TYR A 293 3.11 15.66 2.89
N PHE A 294 2.23 14.69 3.17
CA PHE A 294 2.30 13.39 2.52
C PHE A 294 2.00 13.45 1.03
N ARG A 295 1.09 14.33 0.62
CA ARG A 295 0.82 14.58 -0.81
C ARG A 295 2.09 15.08 -1.51
N GLN A 296 2.86 15.96 -0.86
CA GLN A 296 4.11 16.45 -1.40
C GLN A 296 5.19 15.36 -1.45
N GLU A 297 5.40 14.61 -0.38
CA GLU A 297 6.47 13.63 -0.28
C GLU A 297 6.20 12.33 -1.06
N LEU A 298 5.02 11.74 -0.88
CA LEU A 298 4.67 10.41 -1.41
C LEU A 298 4.14 10.46 -2.83
N ILE A 299 3.78 11.63 -3.36
CA ILE A 299 3.19 11.74 -4.69
C ILE A 299 4.05 12.61 -5.57
N TYR A 300 4.15 13.90 -5.27
CA TYR A 300 4.80 14.83 -6.20
C TYR A 300 6.30 14.57 -6.28
N LYS A 301 7.01 14.61 -5.15
CA LYS A 301 8.46 14.35 -5.12
C LYS A 301 8.79 12.92 -5.51
N ARG A 302 8.00 11.94 -5.03
CA ARG A 302 8.17 10.53 -5.38
C ARG A 302 8.04 10.29 -6.88
N ASN A 303 6.95 10.75 -7.49
CA ASN A 303 6.69 10.55 -8.93
C ASN A 303 7.72 11.25 -9.81
N GLU A 304 8.22 12.41 -9.41
CA GLU A 304 9.32 13.07 -10.11
C GLU A 304 10.60 12.22 -10.11
N ARG A 305 11.02 11.72 -8.94
CA ARG A 305 12.21 10.87 -8.81
C ARG A 305 12.06 9.55 -9.57
N MET A 306 10.91 8.89 -9.42
CA MET A 306 10.62 7.63 -10.10
C MET A 306 10.55 7.81 -11.62
N GLY A 307 9.93 8.88 -12.12
CA GLY A 307 9.87 9.19 -13.55
C GLY A 307 11.26 9.34 -14.16
N LYS A 308 12.15 10.10 -13.51
CA LYS A 308 13.56 10.26 -13.95
C LYS A 308 14.29 8.91 -14.03
N ARG A 309 14.09 8.03 -13.03
CA ARG A 309 14.74 6.71 -12.99
C ARG A 309 14.15 5.73 -14.00
N VAL A 310 12.84 5.75 -14.22
CA VAL A 310 12.19 4.96 -15.28
C VAL A 310 12.78 5.34 -16.64
N MET A 311 12.94 6.63 -16.92
CA MET A 311 13.58 7.09 -18.17
C MET A 311 15.01 6.57 -18.34
N ALA A 312 15.83 6.64 -17.29
CA ALA A 312 17.19 6.10 -17.32
C ALA A 312 17.19 4.57 -17.57
N LEU A 313 16.34 3.83 -16.87
CA LEU A 313 16.21 2.37 -17.05
C LEU A 313 15.75 1.99 -18.46
N LEU A 314 14.88 2.80 -19.07
CA LEU A 314 14.47 2.60 -20.45
C LEU A 314 15.63 2.83 -21.43
N GLN A 315 16.46 3.87 -21.22
CA GLN A 315 17.65 4.14 -22.02
C GLN A 315 18.71 3.02 -21.88
N GLU A 316 18.90 2.49 -20.68
CA GLU A 316 19.83 1.38 -20.43
C GLU A 316 19.37 0.06 -21.05
N ASN A 317 18.09 -0.07 -21.41
CA ASN A 317 17.49 -1.29 -21.90
C ASN A 317 16.81 -1.10 -23.26
N GLU A 318 17.38 -0.28 -24.15
CA GLU A 318 16.82 0.06 -25.46
C GLU A 318 16.39 -1.15 -26.31
N ASP A 319 17.05 -2.31 -26.17
CA ASP A 319 16.79 -3.53 -26.94
C ASP A 319 15.88 -4.56 -26.24
N LYS A 320 15.32 -4.22 -25.06
CA LYS A 320 14.51 -5.14 -24.24
C LYS A 320 13.10 -4.63 -23.97
N ILE A 321 12.15 -5.56 -23.89
CA ILE A 321 10.83 -5.29 -23.32
C ILE A 321 10.96 -5.12 -21.80
N CYS A 322 10.51 -3.98 -21.29
CA CYS A 322 10.53 -3.66 -19.86
C CYS A 322 9.11 -3.65 -19.27
N PHE A 323 8.94 -4.20 -18.08
CA PHE A 323 7.69 -4.16 -17.31
C PHE A 323 7.94 -3.49 -15.97
N PHE A 324 7.18 -2.45 -15.64
CA PHE A 324 7.25 -1.75 -14.37
C PHE A 324 5.96 -1.98 -13.60
N ALA A 325 6.03 -2.58 -12.41
CA ALA A 325 4.88 -2.84 -11.54
C ALA A 325 4.91 -1.87 -10.34
N PHE A 326 4.02 -0.89 -10.35
CA PHE A 326 3.95 0.19 -9.35
C PHE A 326 2.52 0.43 -8.87
N GLY A 327 2.36 1.06 -7.71
CA GLY A 327 1.04 1.37 -7.15
C GLY A 327 0.13 2.12 -8.15
N ALA A 328 -1.09 1.62 -8.34
CA ALA A 328 -2.02 2.08 -9.38
C ALA A 328 -2.39 3.57 -9.28
N GLY A 329 -2.31 4.18 -8.08
CA GLY A 329 -2.54 5.62 -7.90
C GLY A 329 -1.44 6.52 -8.40
N ASP A 330 -0.25 5.98 -8.59
CA ASP A 330 0.88 6.67 -9.18
C ASP A 330 1.05 6.32 -10.67
N SER A 331 0.77 5.08 -11.09
CA SER A 331 0.95 4.64 -12.49
C SER A 331 0.14 5.47 -13.50
N GLY A 332 -1.11 5.82 -13.20
CA GLY A 332 -1.94 6.64 -14.09
C GLY A 332 -1.46 8.09 -14.23
N ARG A 333 -0.86 8.67 -13.18
CA ARG A 333 -0.26 10.02 -13.25
C ARG A 333 1.11 10.00 -13.91
N ARG A 334 1.91 8.95 -13.66
CA ARG A 334 3.21 8.74 -14.31
C ARG A 334 3.05 8.54 -15.81
N ALA A 335 2.06 7.78 -16.25
CA ALA A 335 1.71 7.66 -17.66
C ALA A 335 1.48 9.05 -18.29
N ARG A 336 0.67 9.91 -17.65
CA ARG A 336 0.42 11.30 -18.11
C ARG A 336 1.67 12.20 -18.07
N ALA A 337 2.54 12.03 -17.07
CA ALA A 337 3.79 12.77 -16.99
C ALA A 337 4.79 12.35 -18.08
N LEU A 338 4.84 11.06 -18.43
CA LEU A 338 5.65 10.55 -19.55
C LEU A 338 5.11 11.00 -20.92
N GLU A 339 3.78 11.15 -21.07
CA GLU A 339 3.16 11.76 -22.26
C GLU A 339 3.64 13.20 -22.48
N SER A 340 3.80 13.99 -21.41
CA SER A 340 4.30 15.36 -21.51
C SER A 340 5.79 15.47 -21.88
N GLY A 341 6.53 14.36 -21.84
CA GLY A 341 7.97 14.28 -22.09
C GLY A 341 8.39 13.67 -23.43
N CYS A 342 7.53 13.66 -24.46
CA CYS A 342 7.77 13.12 -25.80
C CYS A 342 7.80 11.58 -25.96
N LEU A 343 7.39 10.79 -24.96
CA LEU A 343 7.11 9.37 -25.17
C LEU A 343 5.60 9.18 -25.30
N GLY A 344 5.13 8.79 -26.49
CA GLY A 344 3.71 8.50 -26.69
C GLY A 344 3.27 7.36 -25.76
N VAL A 345 2.38 7.64 -24.80
CA VAL A 345 1.77 6.61 -23.96
C VAL A 345 0.37 6.32 -24.50
N GLN A 346 -0.01 5.04 -24.51
CA GLN A 346 -1.38 4.61 -24.81
C GLN A 346 -1.91 3.82 -23.61
N HIS A 347 -3.13 4.15 -23.19
CA HIS A 347 -3.85 3.33 -22.23
C HIS A 347 -4.28 2.03 -22.90
N GLY A 348 -3.88 0.88 -22.36
CA GLY A 348 -4.29 -0.41 -22.88
C GLY A 348 -5.75 -0.71 -22.49
N THR A 349 -6.70 -0.45 -23.37
CA THR A 349 -7.96 -1.19 -23.34
C THR A 349 -7.67 -2.61 -23.85
N ALA A 350 -8.43 -3.61 -23.40
CA ALA A 350 -8.28 -4.99 -23.89
C ALA A 350 -8.74 -5.08 -25.36
N THR A 351 -7.93 -4.59 -26.30
CA THR A 351 -8.15 -4.73 -27.74
C THR A 351 -7.38 -5.93 -28.26
N THR A 352 -8.11 -6.76 -28.99
CA THR A 352 -7.68 -7.98 -29.67
C THR A 352 -6.61 -7.69 -30.72
N SER A 353 -5.56 -8.50 -30.75
CA SER A 353 -5.06 -9.02 -32.03
C SER A 353 -5.99 -10.11 -32.51
#